data_AF-A0A6I5P2E6-F1
#
_entry.id   AF-A0A6I5P2E6-F1
#
_cell.length_a   1.000
_cell.length_b   1.000
_cell.length_c   1.000
_cell.angle_alpha   90.00
_cell.angle_beta   90.00
_cell.angle_gamma   90.00
#
_symmetry.space_group_name_H-M   'P 1'
#
loop_
_entity.id
_entity.type
_entity.pdbx_description
1 polymer ?
#
loop_
_entity_poly.entity_id
_entity_poly.type
_entity_poly.pdbx_seq_one_letter_code
_entity_poly.pdbx_strand_id
1 'polypeptide(L)'
;MTLRLRTSHYRFIYSFASAHQLVGTVIGDSYDNQPEYIFNLRSLRGLGLTPQGHLMMSFDEVFGQFTLTTAETILSGSHSQKGSFFSINYRNGDACIYDAATDRWITSGWKPERWQIQELPMLPSMMPPKSSRPKRLRFAWGRQAIA
;
A
#
# COMPACT_ATOMS: atom_id res chain seq x y z
N MET A 1 -11.27 23.57 10.50
CA MET A 1 -11.13 22.84 9.23
C MET A 1 -11.15 21.35 9.58
N THR A 2 -12.15 20.59 9.12
CA THR A 2 -12.32 19.18 9.53
C THR A 2 -11.53 18.29 8.59
N LEU A 3 -10.50 17.63 9.11
CA LEU A 3 -9.77 16.58 8.37
C LEU A 3 -10.72 15.40 8.18
N ARG A 4 -11.13 15.16 6.94
CA ARG A 4 -11.91 13.98 6.56
C ARG A 4 -10.97 12.98 5.91
N LEU A 5 -11.04 11.75 6.41
CA LEU A 5 -10.30 10.61 5.90
C LEU A 5 -11.11 9.94 4.79
N ARG A 6 -10.44 9.63 3.69
CA ARG A 6 -10.96 8.74 2.66
C ARG A 6 -10.03 7.56 2.48
N THR A 7 -10.61 6.39 2.25
CA THR A 7 -9.84 5.22 1.82
C THR A 7 -9.68 5.29 0.31
N SER A 8 -8.44 5.13 -0.13
CA SER A 8 -8.06 5.19 -1.53
C SER A 8 -7.44 3.87 -1.97
N HIS A 9 -7.64 3.53 -3.23
CA HIS A 9 -7.15 2.29 -3.83
C HIS A 9 -6.47 2.61 -5.15
N TYR A 10 -5.23 2.18 -5.30
CA TYR A 10 -4.42 2.46 -6.48
C TYR A 10 -3.79 1.20 -7.02
N ARG A 11 -3.55 1.20 -8.34
CA ARG A 11 -2.59 0.34 -9.00
C ARG A 11 -1.35 1.15 -9.33
N PHE A 12 -0.18 0.56 -9.16
CA PHE A 12 1.08 1.13 -9.64
C PHE A 12 1.81 0.16 -10.56
N ILE A 13 2.58 0.72 -11.48
CA ILE A 13 3.51 0.03 -12.34
C ILE A 13 4.80 0.83 -12.32
N TYR A 14 5.90 0.15 -12.03
CA TYR A 14 7.24 0.70 -12.13
C TYR A 14 8.08 -0.14 -13.07
N SER A 15 8.73 0.51 -14.03
CA SER A 15 9.68 -0.17 -14.92
C SER A 15 11.12 0.19 -14.52
N PHE A 16 11.92 -0.79 -14.12
CA PHE A 16 13.32 -0.58 -13.76
C PHE A 16 14.19 -0.30 -14.98
N ALA A 17 15.39 0.24 -14.77
CA ALA A 17 16.42 0.42 -15.79
C ALA A 17 16.63 -0.85 -16.64
N SER A 18 16.66 -2.00 -15.97
CA SER A 18 16.82 -3.35 -16.55
C SER A 18 15.60 -3.90 -17.32
N ALA A 19 14.56 -3.11 -17.56
CA ALA A 19 13.27 -3.52 -18.15
C ALA A 19 12.39 -4.47 -17.31
N HIS A 20 12.90 -5.02 -16.19
CA HIS A 20 12.08 -5.62 -15.13
C HIS A 20 10.99 -4.66 -14.66
N GLN A 21 9.89 -5.20 -14.14
CA GLN A 21 8.78 -4.40 -13.61
C GLN A 21 8.42 -4.77 -12.18
N LEU A 22 7.98 -3.78 -11.41
CA LEU A 22 7.24 -3.98 -10.17
C LEU A 22 5.82 -3.47 -10.39
N VAL A 23 4.84 -4.36 -10.26
CA VAL A 23 3.42 -4.05 -10.44
C VAL A 23 2.68 -4.37 -9.15
N GLY A 24 1.81 -3.49 -8.69
CA GLY A 24 1.11 -3.74 -7.45
C GLY A 24 -0.14 -2.91 -7.22
N THR A 25 -0.81 -3.18 -6.11
CA THR A 25 -1.93 -2.40 -5.62
C THR A 25 -1.66 -1.87 -4.23
N VAL A 26 -2.09 -0.64 -3.98
CA VAL A 26 -1.99 0.05 -2.68
C VAL A 26 -3.39 0.40 -2.21
N ILE A 27 -3.70 0.07 -0.96
CA ILE A 27 -4.88 0.56 -0.25
C ILE A 27 -4.39 1.31 0.97
N GLY A 28 -4.85 2.53 1.15
CA GLY A 28 -4.55 3.30 2.35
C GLY A 28 -5.45 4.51 2.50
N ASP A 29 -5.18 5.32 3.51
CA ASP A 29 -5.96 6.52 3.77
C ASP A 29 -5.22 7.78 3.29
N SER A 30 -5.99 8.69 2.68
CA SER A 30 -5.60 10.07 2.36
C SER A 30 -6.54 11.06 3.04
N TYR A 31 -6.11 12.32 3.13
CA TYR A 31 -7.00 13.41 3.53
C TYR A 31 -7.72 13.96 2.30
N ASP A 32 -8.98 14.39 2.47
CA ASP A 32 -9.75 15.00 1.37
C ASP A 32 -9.05 16.21 0.73
N ASN A 33 -8.26 16.97 1.50
CA ASN A 33 -7.48 18.12 1.02
C ASN A 33 -6.05 17.76 0.60
N GLN A 34 -5.61 16.52 0.79
CA GLN A 34 -4.34 15.97 0.31
C GLN A 34 -4.58 14.57 -0.29
N PRO A 35 -5.40 14.48 -1.36
CA PRO A 35 -5.84 13.21 -1.93
C PRO A 35 -4.68 12.40 -2.52
N GLU A 36 -3.55 13.07 -2.79
CA GLU A 36 -2.36 12.52 -3.43
C GLU A 36 -1.40 11.86 -2.45
N TYR A 37 -1.61 12.02 -1.14
CA TYR A 37 -0.70 11.49 -0.13
C TYR A 37 -1.40 10.42 0.73
N ILE A 38 -0.85 9.22 0.70
CA ILE A 38 -1.32 8.06 1.45
C ILE A 38 -0.38 7.81 2.62
N PHE A 39 -0.88 8.05 3.84
CA PHE A 39 -0.08 8.01 5.07
C PHE A 39 -0.42 6.82 5.98
N ASN A 40 -1.56 6.17 5.77
CA ASN A 40 -1.93 4.95 6.47
C ASN A 40 -2.12 3.81 5.47
N LEU A 41 -1.02 3.13 5.13
CA LEU A 41 -1.01 2.00 4.22
C LEU A 41 -1.68 0.80 4.92
N ARG A 42 -2.83 0.37 4.39
CA ARG A 42 -3.65 -0.74 4.95
C ARG A 42 -3.36 -2.07 4.28
N SER A 43 -3.02 -2.03 3.00
CA SER A 43 -2.68 -3.20 2.22
C SER A 43 -1.79 -2.75 1.07
N LEU A 44 -0.75 -3.51 0.80
CA LEU A 44 -0.07 -3.44 -0.47
C LEU A 44 0.34 -4.82 -0.92
N ARG A 45 0.17 -5.06 -2.22
CA ARG A 45 0.62 -6.27 -2.89
C ARG A 45 1.46 -5.89 -4.09
N GLY A 46 2.58 -6.56 -4.28
CA GLY A 46 3.50 -6.32 -5.38
C GLY A 46 3.90 -7.60 -6.09
N LEU A 47 4.19 -7.50 -7.38
CA LEU A 47 4.72 -8.57 -8.21
C LEU A 47 5.95 -8.05 -8.94
N GLY A 48 7.08 -8.71 -8.77
CA GLY A 48 8.28 -8.51 -9.57
C GLY A 48 8.20 -9.35 -10.84
N LEU A 49 8.36 -8.73 -12.02
CA LEU A 49 8.23 -9.36 -13.32
C LEU A 49 9.53 -9.21 -14.14
N THR A 50 9.85 -10.24 -14.93
CA THR A 50 10.93 -10.20 -15.93
C THR A 50 10.58 -9.26 -17.07
N PRO A 51 11.55 -8.87 -17.94
CA PRO A 51 11.24 -8.09 -19.15
C PRO A 51 10.23 -8.76 -20.09
N GLN A 52 10.09 -10.09 -20.02
CA GLN A 52 9.12 -10.87 -20.79
C GLN A 52 7.74 -10.94 -20.11
N GLY A 53 7.59 -10.35 -18.92
CA GLY A 53 6.35 -10.38 -18.13
C GLY A 53 6.16 -11.63 -17.29
N HIS A 54 7.19 -12.47 -17.12
CA HIS A 54 7.10 -13.66 -16.27
C HIS A 54 7.21 -13.28 -14.79
N LEU A 55 6.43 -13.95 -13.95
CA LEU A 55 6.49 -13.76 -12.50
C LEU A 55 7.86 -14.20 -11.96
N MET A 56 8.55 -13.29 -11.29
CA MET A 56 9.78 -13.59 -10.55
C MET A 56 9.46 -13.82 -9.08
N MET A 57 8.66 -12.93 -8.50
CA MET A 57 8.34 -12.95 -7.08
C MET A 57 7.07 -12.16 -6.77
N SER A 58 6.49 -12.47 -5.64
CA SER A 58 5.37 -11.73 -5.04
C SER A 58 5.76 -11.16 -3.69
N PHE A 59 5.17 -10.03 -3.36
CA PHE A 59 5.33 -9.33 -2.09
C PHE A 59 3.95 -9.10 -1.48
N ASP A 60 3.82 -9.46 -0.21
CA ASP A 60 2.56 -9.53 0.53
C ASP A 60 2.59 -8.75 1.85
N GLU A 61 3.77 -8.37 2.33
CA GLU A 61 3.95 -7.53 3.51
C GLU A 61 4.71 -6.26 3.14
N VAL A 62 4.07 -5.09 3.23
CA VAL A 62 4.68 -3.84 2.75
C VAL A 62 4.41 -2.70 3.72
N PHE A 63 5.45 -1.91 3.96
CA PHE A 63 5.44 -0.70 4.76
C PHE A 63 5.85 0.50 3.90
N GLY A 64 5.25 1.66 4.16
CA GLY A 64 5.66 2.87 3.44
C GLY A 64 4.65 4.02 3.51
N GLN A 65 4.98 5.07 2.79
CA GLN A 65 4.12 6.18 2.43
C GLN A 65 4.12 6.31 0.91
N PHE A 66 2.97 6.64 0.34
CA PHE A 66 2.79 6.61 -1.10
C PHE A 66 2.21 7.95 -1.58
N THR A 67 2.90 8.60 -2.53
CA THR A 67 2.46 9.87 -3.12
C THR A 67 2.12 9.66 -4.59
N LEU A 68 0.98 10.17 -5.04
CA LEU A 68 0.44 9.87 -6.38
C LEU A 68 1.14 10.60 -7.52
N THR A 69 1.70 11.77 -7.24
CA THR A 69 2.05 12.77 -8.25
C THR A 69 3.52 13.15 -8.26
N THR A 70 4.22 12.89 -7.16
CA THR A 70 5.64 13.20 -7.02
C THR A 70 6.46 11.94 -6.81
N ALA A 71 7.71 12.01 -7.25
CA ALA A 71 8.72 10.98 -7.06
C ALA A 71 9.01 10.67 -5.59
N GLU A 72 8.37 11.33 -4.61
CA GLU A 72 8.66 11.29 -3.18
C GLU A 72 8.06 10.08 -2.47
N THR A 73 8.13 8.92 -3.12
CA THR A 73 7.58 7.67 -2.60
C THR A 73 8.63 6.95 -1.74
N ILE A 74 8.22 6.50 -0.55
CA ILE A 74 8.97 5.56 0.28
C ILE A 74 8.12 4.31 0.43
N LEU A 75 8.41 3.28 -0.37
CA LEU A 75 7.60 2.07 -0.47
C LEU A 75 8.51 0.85 -0.41
N SER A 76 8.32 -0.01 0.57
CA SER A 76 9.14 -1.22 0.70
C SER A 76 8.28 -2.42 1.03
N GLY A 77 8.48 -3.52 0.32
CA GLY A 77 7.76 -4.76 0.56
C GLY A 77 8.69 -5.95 0.73
N SER A 78 8.36 -6.82 1.67
CA SER A 78 8.99 -8.11 1.89
C SER A 78 8.11 -9.24 1.36
N HIS A 79 8.77 -10.33 0.99
CA HIS A 79 8.13 -11.61 0.77
C HIS A 79 8.04 -12.32 2.13
N SER A 80 6.82 -12.57 2.62
CA SER A 80 6.52 -13.12 3.96
C SER A 80 7.36 -14.33 4.37
N GLN A 81 7.66 -15.23 3.42
CA GLN A 81 8.38 -16.48 3.70
C GLN A 81 9.87 -16.49 3.36
N LYS A 82 10.35 -15.58 2.50
CA LYS A 82 11.67 -15.74 1.86
C LYS A 82 12.68 -14.67 2.25
N GLY A 83 12.26 -13.59 2.93
CA GLY A 83 13.17 -12.48 3.29
C GLY A 83 13.61 -11.62 2.10
N SER A 84 13.27 -12.02 0.87
CA SER A 84 13.41 -11.20 -0.34
C SER A 84 12.57 -9.92 -0.20
N PHE A 85 13.04 -8.81 -0.74
CA PHE A 85 12.34 -7.52 -0.60
C PHE A 85 12.49 -6.65 -1.83
N PHE A 86 11.58 -5.69 -1.99
CA PHE A 86 11.81 -4.51 -2.81
C PHE A 86 11.82 -3.27 -1.93
N SER A 87 12.56 -2.27 -2.35
CA SER A 87 12.50 -0.94 -1.76
C SER A 87 12.50 0.09 -2.87
N ILE A 88 11.72 1.13 -2.67
CA ILE A 88 11.70 2.36 -3.44
C ILE A 88 11.84 3.46 -2.41
N ASN A 89 12.97 4.16 -2.46
CA ASN A 89 13.25 5.24 -1.55
C ASN A 89 13.72 6.44 -2.38
N TYR A 90 12.84 7.43 -2.45
CA TYR A 90 13.17 8.69 -3.11
C TYR A 90 14.37 9.41 -2.48
N ARG A 91 14.54 9.32 -1.15
CA ARG A 91 15.54 10.14 -0.43
C ARG A 91 16.97 9.81 -0.83
N ASN A 92 17.26 8.55 -1.10
CA ASN A 92 18.55 8.11 -1.61
C ASN A 92 18.54 7.83 -3.12
N GLY A 93 17.40 7.99 -3.79
CA GLY A 93 17.27 7.76 -5.22
C GLY A 93 17.44 6.30 -5.60
N ASP A 94 17.12 5.36 -4.70
CA ASP A 94 17.27 3.94 -4.94
C ASP A 94 15.91 3.26 -5.08
N ALA A 95 15.78 2.46 -6.12
CA ALA A 95 14.76 1.43 -6.19
C ALA A 95 15.42 0.11 -6.54
N CYS A 96 15.06 -0.95 -5.85
CA CYS A 96 15.73 -2.23 -5.97
C CYS A 96 14.83 -3.40 -5.65
N ILE A 97 15.19 -4.56 -6.18
CA ILE A 97 14.64 -5.85 -5.81
C ILE A 97 15.80 -6.78 -5.42
N TYR A 98 15.70 -7.35 -4.23
CA TYR A 98 16.65 -8.30 -3.68
C TYR A 98 15.99 -9.68 -3.53
N ASP A 99 16.64 -10.70 -4.04
CA ASP A 99 16.26 -12.10 -3.82
C ASP A 99 17.15 -12.75 -2.76
N ALA A 100 16.58 -13.03 -1.61
CA ALA A 100 17.27 -13.71 -0.52
C ALA A 100 17.50 -15.20 -0.79
N ALA A 101 16.71 -15.84 -1.66
CA ALA A 101 16.91 -17.26 -1.98
C ALA A 101 18.21 -17.50 -2.76
N THR A 102 18.64 -16.51 -3.54
CA THR A 102 19.86 -16.56 -4.35
C THR A 102 20.94 -15.59 -3.87
N ASP A 103 20.67 -14.82 -2.80
CA ASP A 103 21.55 -13.78 -2.23
C ASP A 103 22.03 -12.76 -3.28
N ARG A 104 21.08 -12.24 -4.07
CA ARG A 104 21.39 -11.39 -5.23
C ARG A 104 20.42 -10.23 -5.41
N TRP A 105 20.96 -9.10 -5.84
CA TRP A 105 20.18 -8.01 -6.41
C TRP A 105 19.68 -8.41 -7.81
N ILE A 106 18.37 -8.48 -7.96
CA ILE A 106 17.73 -8.78 -9.26
C ILE A 106 17.80 -7.54 -10.16
N THR A 107 17.46 -6.39 -9.59
CA THR A 107 17.42 -5.13 -10.32
C THR A 107 17.61 -3.96 -9.37
N SER A 108 18.21 -2.89 -9.89
CA SER A 108 18.46 -1.63 -9.20
C SER A 108 18.28 -0.44 -10.14
N GLY A 109 17.88 0.70 -9.59
CA GLY A 109 17.77 2.00 -10.26
C GLY A 109 16.40 2.65 -10.10
N TRP A 110 16.39 3.93 -9.69
CA TRP A 110 15.22 4.78 -9.57
C TRP A 110 15.08 5.76 -10.74
N LYS A 111 13.91 5.81 -11.36
CA LYS A 111 13.56 6.69 -12.48
C LYS A 111 12.09 7.09 -12.38
N PRO A 112 11.76 8.24 -11.78
CA PRO A 112 10.38 8.65 -11.56
C PRO A 112 9.52 8.65 -12.81
N GLU A 113 10.09 8.93 -13.97
CA GLU A 113 9.40 8.93 -15.27
C GLU A 113 8.91 7.54 -15.71
N ARG A 114 9.40 6.48 -15.06
CA ARG A 114 8.98 5.09 -15.31
C ARG A 114 7.89 4.61 -14.35
N TRP A 115 7.36 5.52 -13.55
CA TRP A 115 6.30 5.27 -12.59
C TRP A 115 4.93 5.62 -13.21
N GLN A 116 3.99 4.68 -13.12
CA GLN A 116 2.60 4.88 -13.54
C GLN A 116 1.68 4.50 -12.40
N ILE A 117 0.71 5.37 -12.08
CA ILE A 117 -0.27 5.15 -11.01
C ILE A 117 -1.66 5.40 -11.55
N GLN A 118 -2.58 4.51 -11.19
CA GLN A 118 -3.98 4.62 -11.55
C GLN A 118 -4.84 4.45 -10.30
N GLU A 119 -5.75 5.39 -10.06
CA GLU A 119 -6.81 5.21 -9.06
C GLU A 119 -7.79 4.14 -9.53
N LEU A 120 -8.07 3.18 -8.66
CA LEU A 120 -9.01 2.10 -8.90
C LEU A 120 -10.30 2.34 -8.10
N PRO A 121 -11.45 1.91 -8.65
CA PRO A 121 -12.69 1.94 -7.88
C PRO A 121 -12.56 1.06 -6.62
N MET A 122 -13.12 1.57 -5.52
CA MET A 122 -13.26 0.82 -4.28
C MET A 122 -14.37 -0.22 -4.43
N LEU A 123 -14.03 -1.51 -4.35
CA LEU A 123 -15.04 -2.57 -4.22
C LEU A 123 -15.72 -2.47 -2.85
N PRO A 124 -17.00 -2.85 -2.72
CA PRO A 124 -17.73 -2.80 -1.45
C PRO A 124 -17.05 -3.56 -0.30
N SER A 125 -16.31 -4.63 -0.60
CA SER A 125 -15.54 -5.42 0.36
C SER A 125 -14.34 -4.69 0.96
N MET A 126 -13.89 -3.60 0.35
CA MET A 126 -12.75 -2.79 0.80
C MET A 126 -13.20 -1.52 1.54
N MET A 127 -14.51 -1.24 1.58
CA MET A 127 -15.05 -0.14 2.36
C MET A 127 -15.02 -0.49 3.85
N PRO A 128 -14.60 0.44 4.73
CA PRO A 128 -14.74 0.23 6.16
C PRO A 128 -16.23 -0.05 6.47
N PRO A 129 -16.53 -0.99 7.38
CA PRO A 129 -17.91 -1.29 7.74
C PRO A 129 -18.56 0.02 8.19
N LYS A 130 -19.69 0.38 7.58
CA LYS A 130 -20.49 1.53 8.03
C LYS A 130 -20.68 1.34 9.52
N SER A 131 -20.19 2.27 10.34
CA SER A 131 -20.36 2.22 11.77
C SER A 131 -21.87 2.07 12.04
N SER A 132 -22.30 0.88 12.44
CA SER A 132 -23.61 0.73 13.03
C SER A 132 -23.54 1.59 14.29
N ARG A 133 -24.23 2.73 14.28
CA ARG A 133 -24.42 3.53 15.50
C ARG A 133 -24.76 2.54 16.60
N PRO A 134 -24.06 2.54 17.75
CA PRO A 134 -24.43 1.63 18.82
C PRO A 134 -25.89 1.92 19.15
N LYS A 135 -26.76 0.92 18.92
CA LYS A 135 -28.11 0.95 19.50
C LYS A 135 -27.86 1.14 20.99
N ARG A 136 -28.25 2.31 21.53
CA ARG A 136 -28.22 2.57 22.96
C ARG A 136 -28.83 1.36 23.66
N LEU A 137 -28.01 0.55 24.32
CA LEU A 137 -28.47 -0.42 25.29
C LEU A 137 -29.16 0.41 26.37
N ARG A 138 -30.49 0.40 26.36
CA ARG A 138 -31.27 0.91 27.49
C ARG A 138 -30.98 -0.04 28.64
N PHE A 139 -30.06 0.35 29.53
CA PHE A 139 -29.93 -0.28 30.82
C PHE A 139 -31.26 -0.08 31.57
N ALA A 140 -32.05 -1.15 31.68
CA ALA A 140 -33.18 -1.20 32.58
C ALA A 140 -32.63 -1.31 34.00
N TRP A 141 -32.62 -0.20 34.73
CA TRP A 141 -32.39 -0.22 36.17
C TRP A 141 -33.63 -0.82 36.83
N GLY A 142 -33.58 -2.11 37.15
CA GLY A 142 -34.52 -2.74 38.06
C GLY A 142 -34.33 -2.16 39.45
N ARG A 143 -35.33 -1.44 39.95
CA ARG A 143 -35.46 -1.14 41.38
C ARG A 143 -35.80 -2.45 42.10
N GLN A 144 -34.89 -2.98 42.89
CA GLN A 144 -35.24 -3.75 44.08
C GLN A 144 -34.79 -2.93 45.29
N ALA A 145 -35.76 -2.23 45.88
CA ALA A 145 -35.61 -1.65 47.20
C ALA A 145 -35.84 -2.78 48.22
N ILE A 146 -34.85 -2.97 49.07
CA ILE A 146 -34.95 -3.72 50.33
C ILE A 146 -35.72 -2.84 51.31
N ALA A 147 -36.80 -3.37 51.88
CA ALA A 147 -37.31 -3.07 53.21
C ALA A 147 -38.15 -4.27 53.66
#